data_AF-A0A7X8FYF2-F1
#
_entry.id   AF-A0A7X8FYF2-F1
#
_cell.length_a   1.000
_cell.length_b   1.000
_cell.length_c   1.000
_cell.angle_alpha   90.00
_cell.angle_beta   90.00
_cell.angle_gamma   90.00
#
_symmetry.space_group_name_H-M   'P 1'
#
loop_
_entity.id
_entity.type
_entity.pdbx_description
1 polymer ?
#
loop_
_entity_poly.entity_id
_entity_poly.type
_entity_poly.pdbx_seq_one_letter_code
_entity_poly.pdbx_strand_id
1 'polypeptide(L)'
;MSIIKFTPKKPVKPLFAIKLPPIINKICSFLDEKEMELALKVALKIDASRMIAVIPVSDIEGNDASILVLFDFKYRLKKPKYVIPETEMGFFDFRIYDIDFNKNIDLEKFIKNEKEFAKRFF
;
A
#
# COMPACT_ATOMS: atom_id res chain seq x y z
N MET A 1 24.51 -13.09 -30.41
CA MET A 1 23.17 -13.02 -29.80
C MET A 1 23.31 -13.41 -28.33
N SER A 2 23.10 -12.49 -27.40
CA SER A 2 23.36 -12.74 -25.97
C SER A 2 22.08 -13.24 -25.29
N ILE A 3 22.10 -14.44 -24.71
CA ILE A 3 20.98 -15.00 -23.97
C ILE A 3 21.13 -14.58 -22.50
N ILE A 4 20.31 -13.62 -22.07
CA ILE A 4 20.25 -13.18 -20.68
C ILE A 4 19.23 -14.04 -19.96
N LYS A 5 19.66 -14.80 -18.95
CA LYS A 5 18.77 -15.58 -18.07
C LYS A 5 18.05 -14.63 -17.11
N PHE A 6 16.88 -14.13 -17.52
CA PHE A 6 16.01 -13.35 -16.66
C PHE A 6 15.15 -14.28 -15.82
N THR A 7 15.28 -14.19 -14.49
CA THR A 7 14.32 -14.85 -13.58
C THR A 7 13.24 -13.82 -13.25
N PRO A 8 11.98 -13.99 -13.71
CA PRO A 8 10.92 -13.06 -13.38
C PRO A 8 10.74 -13.04 -11.86
N LYS A 9 11.01 -11.89 -11.24
CA LYS A 9 10.67 -11.68 -9.83
C LYS A 9 9.16 -11.79 -9.73
N LYS A 10 8.66 -12.69 -8.87
CA LYS A 10 7.23 -12.75 -8.56
C LYS A 10 6.76 -11.34 -8.16
N PRO A 11 5.62 -10.88 -8.68
CA PRO A 11 5.09 -9.57 -8.31
C PRO A 11 4.90 -9.53 -6.80
N VAL A 12 5.26 -8.40 -6.21
CA VAL A 12 5.09 -8.21 -4.78
C VAL A 12 3.60 -8.17 -4.47
N LYS A 13 3.17 -9.01 -3.52
CA LYS A 13 1.78 -9.07 -3.09
C LYS A 13 1.46 -7.94 -2.10
N PRO A 14 0.32 -7.25 -2.27
CA PRO A 14 -0.24 -6.39 -1.23
C PRO A 14 -0.49 -7.18 0.06
N LEU A 15 -0.32 -6.53 1.20
CA LEU A 15 -0.85 -7.00 2.49
C LEU A 15 -2.31 -6.56 2.61
N PHE A 16 -2.52 -5.25 2.54
CA PHE A 16 -3.81 -4.59 2.62
C PHE A 16 -3.67 -3.17 2.10
N ALA A 17 -4.79 -2.48 1.97
CA ALA A 17 -4.80 -1.04 1.78
C ALA A 17 -5.59 -0.33 2.88
N ILE A 18 -5.39 0.97 2.98
CA ILE A 18 -6.14 1.85 3.86
C ILE A 18 -6.78 2.97 3.03
N LYS A 19 -8.01 3.35 3.36
CA LYS A 19 -8.64 4.51 2.75
C LYS A 19 -7.95 5.78 3.26
N LEU A 20 -7.52 6.65 2.35
CA LEU A 20 -6.95 7.95 2.71
C LEU A 20 -8.06 8.99 2.81
N PRO A 21 -8.04 9.85 3.84
CA PRO A 21 -8.94 10.99 3.94
C PRO A 21 -8.68 11.97 2.79
N PRO A 22 -9.72 12.65 2.28
CA PRO A 22 -9.57 13.60 1.18
C PRO A 22 -8.51 14.70 1.42
N ILE A 23 -8.32 15.10 2.68
CA ILE A 23 -7.31 16.10 3.04
C ILE A 23 -5.88 15.61 2.82
N ILE A 24 -5.60 14.32 3.07
CA ILE A 24 -4.29 13.73 2.81
C ILE A 24 -4.03 13.72 1.30
N ASN A 25 -5.04 13.37 0.49
CA ASN A 25 -4.91 13.38 -0.97
C ASN A 25 -4.58 14.77 -1.50
N LYS A 26 -5.24 15.81 -0.96
CA LYS A 26 -4.91 17.20 -1.30
C LYS A 26 -3.46 17.54 -0.95
N ILE A 27 -3.00 17.22 0.26
CA ILE A 27 -1.62 17.49 0.67
C ILE A 27 -0.63 16.74 -0.24
N CYS A 28 -0.88 15.46 -0.52
CA CYS A 28 -0.03 14.64 -1.38
C CYS A 28 0.03 15.17 -2.83
N SER A 29 -1.00 15.84 -3.33
CA SER A 29 -1.01 16.44 -4.67
C SER A 29 0.00 17.59 -4.85
N PHE A 30 0.46 18.20 -3.76
CA PHE A 30 1.48 19.25 -3.78
C PHE A 30 2.91 18.74 -3.63
N LEU A 31 3.09 17.42 -3.43
CA LEU A 31 4.39 16.80 -3.16
C LEU A 31 4.82 15.94 -4.35
N ASP A 32 6.12 15.86 -4.59
CA ASP A 32 6.66 14.88 -5.53
C ASP A 32 6.48 13.44 -5.00
N GLU A 33 6.50 12.44 -5.87
CA GLU A 33 6.24 11.02 -5.50
C GLU A 33 7.10 10.56 -4.30
N LYS A 34 8.38 10.95 -4.27
CA LYS A 34 9.32 10.58 -3.20
C LYS A 34 8.99 11.28 -1.89
N GLU A 35 8.59 12.54 -1.95
CA GLU A 35 8.26 13.34 -0.76
C GLU A 35 6.94 12.89 -0.16
N MET A 36 5.93 12.65 -1.00
CA MET A 36 4.68 12.01 -0.62
C MET A 36 4.92 10.67 0.07
N GLU A 37 5.73 9.80 -0.54
CA GLU A 37 6.05 8.50 0.05
C GLU A 37 6.69 8.64 1.43
N LEU A 38 7.67 9.53 1.58
CA LEU A 38 8.35 9.75 2.84
C LEU A 38 7.40 10.34 3.90
N ALA A 39 6.60 11.34 3.53
CA ALA A 39 5.63 11.97 4.42
C ALA A 39 4.60 10.94 4.93
N LEU A 40 4.05 10.11 4.06
CA LEU A 40 3.11 9.05 4.42
C LEU A 40 3.76 8.02 5.36
N LYS A 41 5.00 7.60 5.07
CA LYS A 41 5.71 6.65 5.93
C LYS A 41 5.95 7.21 7.32
N VAL A 42 6.36 8.47 7.43
CA VAL A 42 6.58 9.14 8.72
C VAL A 42 5.26 9.29 9.48
N ALA A 43 4.23 9.84 8.83
CA ALA A 43 2.93 10.11 9.46
C ALA A 43 2.25 8.84 9.97
N LEU A 44 2.36 7.74 9.24
CA LEU A 44 1.67 6.47 9.55
C LEU A 44 2.58 5.45 10.25
N LYS A 45 3.79 5.87 10.64
CA LYS A 45 4.84 5.04 11.27
C LYS A 45 5.09 3.73 10.52
N ILE A 46 5.20 3.85 9.19
CA ILE A 46 5.58 2.76 8.30
C ILE A 46 7.10 2.68 8.24
N ASP A 47 7.65 1.47 8.18
CA ASP A 47 9.08 1.28 7.99
C ASP A 47 9.56 1.96 6.69
N ALA A 48 10.64 2.75 6.77
CA ALA A 48 11.17 3.52 5.65
C ALA A 48 11.50 2.65 4.41
N SER A 49 11.89 1.40 4.64
CA SER A 49 12.22 0.44 3.58
C SER A 49 11.01 -0.32 3.03
N ARG A 50 9.84 -0.22 3.69
CA ARG A 50 8.63 -0.89 3.22
C ARG A 50 8.10 -0.21 1.96
N MET A 51 7.65 -1.05 1.04
CA MET A 51 7.02 -0.61 -0.19
C MET A 51 5.57 -0.21 0.06
N ILE A 52 5.22 0.97 -0.42
CA ILE A 52 3.85 1.52 -0.41
C ILE A 52 3.50 2.04 -1.81
N ALA A 53 2.21 2.09 -2.12
CA ALA A 53 1.69 2.75 -3.31
C ALA A 53 0.41 3.50 -2.97
N VAL A 54 0.24 4.70 -3.52
CA VAL A 54 -1.03 5.44 -3.45
C VAL A 54 -1.75 5.23 -4.77
N ILE A 55 -3.01 4.80 -4.70
CA ILE A 55 -3.82 4.50 -5.88
C ILE A 55 -5.06 5.38 -5.83
N PRO A 56 -5.31 6.21 -6.86
CA PRO A 56 -6.60 6.87 -7.00
C PRO A 56 -7.66 5.82 -7.35
N VAL A 57 -8.80 5.87 -6.65
CA VAL A 57 -9.91 4.94 -6.85
C VAL A 57 -11.21 5.73 -6.87
N SER A 58 -12.22 5.26 -7.58
CA SER A 58 -13.57 5.79 -7.49
C SER A 58 -14.45 4.77 -6.77
N ASP A 59 -15.30 5.24 -5.86
CA ASP A 59 -16.29 4.36 -5.24
C ASP A 59 -17.46 4.06 -6.20
N ILE A 60 -18.38 3.19 -5.75
CA ILE A 60 -19.56 2.78 -6.53
C ILE A 60 -20.48 3.97 -6.83
N GLU A 61 -20.40 5.04 -6.03
CA GLU A 61 -21.19 6.26 -6.18
C GLU A 61 -20.50 7.30 -7.08
N GLY A 62 -19.28 6.99 -7.57
CA GLY A 62 -18.50 7.87 -8.43
C GLY A 62 -17.69 8.94 -7.69
N ASN A 63 -17.54 8.83 -6.36
CA ASN A 63 -16.70 9.75 -5.61
C ASN A 63 -15.23 9.33 -5.73
N ASP A 64 -14.38 10.30 -6.06
CA ASP A 64 -12.94 10.10 -6.09
C ASP A 64 -12.38 9.97 -4.66
N ALA A 65 -11.62 8.92 -4.46
CA ALA A 65 -10.88 8.62 -3.25
C ALA A 65 -9.46 8.19 -3.60
N SER A 66 -8.66 7.93 -2.57
CA SER A 66 -7.38 7.27 -2.77
C SER A 66 -7.15 6.28 -1.66
N ILE A 67 -6.46 5.20 -2.00
CA ILE A 67 -6.05 4.18 -1.05
C ILE A 67 -4.54 4.12 -0.99
N LEU A 68 -4.01 3.89 0.21
CA LEU A 68 -2.61 3.58 0.42
C LEU A 68 -2.47 2.06 0.56
N VAL A 69 -1.83 1.44 -0.41
CA VAL A 69 -1.52 0.01 -0.43
C VAL A 69 -0.18 -0.24 0.26
N LEU A 70 -0.18 -1.15 1.22
CA LEU A 70 1.03 -1.64 1.89
C LEU A 70 1.38 -3.01 1.34
N PHE A 71 2.65 -3.21 1.01
CA PHE A 71 3.13 -4.48 0.47
C PHE A 71 3.92 -5.27 1.52
N ASP A 72 3.94 -6.61 1.40
CA ASP A 72 4.80 -7.46 2.24
C ASP A 72 6.23 -7.51 1.72
N PHE A 73 6.80 -6.34 1.43
CA PHE A 73 8.14 -6.23 0.87
C PHE A 73 8.87 -5.02 1.40
N LYS A 74 10.12 -5.25 1.79
CA LYS A 74 11.08 -4.22 2.15
C LYS A 74 12.19 -4.20 1.10
N TYR A 75 12.41 -3.04 0.49
CA TYR A 75 13.45 -2.86 -0.52
C TYR A 75 14.66 -2.15 0.08
N ARG A 76 15.87 -2.58 -0.31
CA ARG A 76 17.12 -1.91 0.06
C ARG A 76 17.68 -0.98 -1.03
N LEU A 77 17.45 -1.31 -2.30
CA LEU A 77 18.13 -0.63 -3.43
C LEU A 77 17.20 -0.27 -4.60
N LYS A 78 16.22 -1.11 -4.93
CA LYS A 78 15.26 -0.85 -6.02
C LYS A 78 13.87 -1.32 -5.64
N LYS A 79 12.87 -0.47 -5.91
CA LYS A 79 11.46 -0.86 -5.87
C LYS A 79 11.23 -1.92 -6.96
N PRO A 80 10.76 -3.13 -6.62
CA PRO A 80 10.36 -4.11 -7.62
C PRO A 80 9.11 -3.61 -8.35
N LYS A 81 8.83 -4.20 -9.53
CA LYS A 81 7.51 -4.04 -10.14
C LYS A 81 6.47 -4.68 -9.22
N TYR A 82 5.36 -4.00 -9.04
CA TYR A 82 4.19 -4.50 -8.33
C TYR A 82 3.02 -4.54 -9.29
N VAL A 83 2.08 -5.43 -9.00
CA VAL A 83 0.78 -5.52 -9.67
C VAL A 83 -0.24 -5.42 -8.56
N ILE A 84 -1.19 -4.52 -8.72
CA ILE A 84 -2.33 -4.41 -7.81
C ILE A 84 -3.32 -5.44 -8.31
N PRO A 85 -3.60 -6.49 -7.54
CA PRO A 85 -4.48 -7.52 -8.03
C PRO A 85 -5.93 -7.05 -7.90
N GLU A 86 -6.66 -7.24 -8.98
CA GLU A 86 -8.05 -6.87 -9.17
C GLU A 86 -8.82 -8.07 -9.71
N THR A 87 -10.09 -8.15 -9.36
CA THR A 87 -11.04 -9.12 -9.89
C THR A 87 -11.54 -8.66 -11.25
N GLU A 88 -12.09 -9.58 -12.05
CA GLU A 88 -12.68 -9.28 -13.36
C GLU A 88 -13.81 -8.24 -13.31
N MET A 89 -14.39 -8.05 -12.13
CA MET A 89 -15.44 -7.06 -11.85
C MET A 89 -14.90 -5.71 -11.35
N GLY A 90 -13.57 -5.52 -11.29
CA GLY A 90 -12.93 -4.28 -10.87
C GLY A 90 -12.79 -4.08 -9.36
N PHE A 91 -13.02 -5.13 -8.55
CA PHE A 91 -12.78 -5.08 -7.10
C PHE A 91 -11.37 -5.54 -6.75
N PHE A 92 -10.75 -4.94 -5.73
CA PHE A 92 -9.47 -5.40 -5.19
C PHE A 92 -9.58 -6.76 -4.51
N ASP A 93 -8.58 -7.64 -4.69
CA ASP A 93 -8.54 -8.97 -4.08
C ASP A 93 -7.93 -8.99 -2.66
N PHE A 94 -7.63 -7.82 -2.11
CA PHE A 94 -7.05 -7.63 -0.79
C PHE A 94 -7.95 -6.76 0.09
N ARG A 95 -7.73 -6.83 1.41
CA ARG A 95 -8.52 -6.09 2.39
C ARG A 95 -8.22 -4.60 2.31
N ILE A 96 -9.27 -3.78 2.38
CA ILE A 96 -9.17 -2.32 2.51
C ILE A 96 -9.77 -1.94 3.86
N TYR A 97 -8.95 -1.33 4.71
CA TYR A 97 -9.37 -0.90 6.05
C TYR A 97 -9.73 0.59 6.06
N ASP A 98 -10.81 0.90 6.76
CA ASP A 98 -11.14 2.28 7.13
C ASP A 98 -10.51 2.56 8.51
N ILE A 99 -9.61 3.53 8.57
CA ILE A 99 -8.84 3.85 9.78
C ILE A 99 -9.32 5.18 10.33
N ASP A 100 -9.50 5.24 11.65
CA ASP A 100 -9.77 6.48 12.35
C ASP A 100 -8.49 7.32 12.50
N PHE A 101 -8.31 8.30 11.62
CA PHE A 101 -7.17 9.21 11.59
C PHE A 101 -7.14 10.20 12.78
N ASN A 102 -8.16 10.24 13.62
CA ASN A 102 -8.14 11.03 14.85
C ASN A 102 -7.39 10.34 16.00
N LYS A 103 -7.02 9.07 15.82
CA LYS A 103 -6.26 8.28 16.80
C LYS A 103 -4.80 8.16 16.40
N ASN A 104 -3.96 7.77 17.36
CA ASN A 104 -2.54 7.51 17.10
C ASN A 104 -2.39 6.25 16.24
N ILE A 105 -2.02 6.42 14.96
CA ILE A 105 -1.86 5.33 13.99
C ILE A 105 -0.42 4.80 14.04
N ASP A 106 -0.28 3.47 14.04
CA ASP A 106 0.99 2.76 13.89
C ASP A 106 0.76 1.53 13.00
N LEU A 107 1.02 1.68 11.70
CA LEU A 107 0.72 0.63 10.73
C LEU A 107 1.66 -0.57 10.83
N GLU A 108 2.89 -0.41 11.30
CA GLU A 108 3.77 -1.56 11.53
C GLU A 108 3.26 -2.43 12.68
N LYS A 109 2.73 -1.84 13.75
CA LYS A 109 2.02 -2.60 14.80
C LYS A 109 0.77 -3.28 14.25
N PHE A 110 0.00 -2.59 13.42
CA PHE A 110 -1.18 -3.19 12.79
C PHE A 110 -0.82 -4.42 11.94
N ILE A 111 0.22 -4.33 11.10
CA ILE A 111 0.72 -5.46 10.29
C ILE A 111 1.13 -6.65 11.18
N LYS A 112 1.81 -6.39 12.31
CA LYS A 112 2.20 -7.47 13.24
C LYS A 112 0.98 -8.18 13.80
N ASN A 113 0.00 -7.44 14.28
CA ASN A 113 -1.22 -7.99 14.84
C ASN A 113 -2.02 -8.79 13.80
N GLU A 114 -2.11 -8.29 12.56
CA GLU A 114 -2.81 -9.01 11.50
C GLU A 114 -2.12 -10.34 11.15
N LYS A 115 -0.79 -10.35 11.07
CA LYS A 115 -0.02 -11.58 10.84
C LYS A 115 -0.17 -12.58 11.98
N GLU A 116 -0.21 -12.11 13.22
CA GLU A 116 -0.46 -12.98 14.39
C GLU A 116 -1.89 -13.53 14.40
N PHE A 117 -2.87 -12.69 14.04
CA PHE A 117 -4.25 -13.13 13.89
C PHE A 117 -4.35 -14.20 12.81
N ALA A 118 -3.79 -13.97 11.61
CA ALA A 118 -3.80 -14.95 10.53
C ALA A 118 -3.15 -16.29 10.93
N LYS A 119 -2.02 -16.26 11.66
CA LYS A 119 -1.34 -17.47 12.16
C LYS A 119 -2.14 -18.29 13.19
N ARG A 120 -3.14 -17.71 13.85
CA ARG A 120 -3.96 -18.42 14.85
C ARG A 120 -5.09 -19.26 14.23
N PHE A 121 -5.39 -19.06 12.94
CA PHE A 121 -6.47 -19.76 12.23
C PHE A 121 -5.97 -20.75 11.18
N PHE A 122 -4.67 -21.01 11.13
CA PHE A 122 -4.02 -22.05 10.32
C PHE A 122 -3.11 -22.91 11.21
#